data_AF-K1TZK1-F1
#
_entry.id   AF-K1TZK1-F1
#
_cell.length_a   1.000
_cell.length_b   1.000
_cell.length_c   1.000
_cell.angle_alpha   90.00
_cell.angle_beta   90.00
_cell.angle_gamma   90.00
#
_symmetry.space_group_name_H-M   'P 1'
#
loop_
_entity.id
_entity.type
_entity.pdbx_description
1 polymer ?
#
loop_
_entity_poly.entity_id
_entity_poly.type
_entity_poly.pdbx_seq_one_letter_code
_entity_poly.pdbx_strand_id
1 'polypeptide(L)' 'MQIGGQLKSGIRHDGRAPDYDDWTLNCDILFWHKALGCALELSSMGIRVDPAAMTRQL' A
#
# COMPACT_ATOMS: atom_id res chain seq x y z
N MET A 1 -5.12 2.41 -13.56
CA MET A 1 -4.68 2.84 -12.21
C MET A 1 -4.59 1.64 -11.28
N GLN A 2 -3.36 1.19 -11.01
CA GLN A 2 -3.06 -0.02 -10.22
C GLN A 2 -2.92 0.26 -8.71
N ILE A 3 -3.13 1.51 -8.29
CA ILE A 3 -3.10 1.94 -6.89
C ILE A 3 -4.27 1.30 -6.13
N GLY A 4 -3.99 0.61 -5.03
CA GLY A 4 -5.04 -0.07 -4.28
C GLY A 4 -5.52 -1.31 -4.99
N GLY A 5 -4.66 -2.34 -5.06
CA GLY A 5 -4.99 -3.64 -5.62
C GLY A 5 -6.36 -4.13 -5.16
N GLN A 6 -7.12 -4.74 -6.08
CA GLN A 6 -8.48 -5.19 -5.78
C GLN A 6 -8.41 -6.37 -4.80
N LEU A 7 -9.06 -6.21 -3.65
CA LEU A 7 -9.21 -7.29 -2.69
C LEU A 7 -10.22 -8.32 -3.22
N LYS A 8 -10.21 -9.51 -2.63
CA LYS A 8 -11.24 -10.54 -2.91
C LYS A 8 -12.67 -10.05 -2.65
N SER A 9 -12.84 -9.02 -1.82
CA SER A 9 -14.11 -8.35 -1.56
C SER A 9 -14.60 -7.47 -2.73
N GLY A 10 -13.78 -7.26 -3.76
CA GLY A 10 -14.06 -6.34 -4.86
C GLY A 10 -13.73 -4.87 -4.55
N ILE A 11 -13.42 -4.56 -3.29
CA ILE A 11 -13.03 -3.22 -2.81
C ILE A 11 -11.53 -3.05 -2.99
N ARG A 12 -11.08 -1.84 -3.34
CA ARG A 12 -9.63 -1.52 -3.38
C ARG A 12 -9.06 -1.59 -1.97
N HIS A 13 -7.84 -2.11 -1.84
CA HIS A 13 -7.19 -2.21 -0.53
C HIS A 13 -7.05 -0.84 0.14
N ASP A 14 -6.31 0.08 -0.49
CA ASP A 14 -6.15 1.45 -0.02
C ASP A 14 -5.67 2.37 -1.15
N GLY A 15 -5.80 3.69 -1.00
CA GLY A 15 -5.17 4.66 -1.86
C GLY A 15 -3.71 4.89 -1.47
N ARG A 16 -2.82 5.02 -2.44
CA ARG A 16 -1.45 5.52 -2.26
C ARG A 16 -1.07 6.47 -3.38
N ALA A 17 0.00 7.23 -3.17
CA ALA A 17 0.58 8.03 -4.23
C ALA A 17 1.30 7.13 -5.26
N PRO A 18 1.10 7.35 -6.58
CA PRO A 18 1.70 6.51 -7.64
C PRO A 18 3.17 6.81 -7.93
N ASP A 19 3.71 7.86 -7.33
CA ASP A 19 4.98 8.52 -7.69
C ASP A 19 6.13 8.20 -6.74
N TYR A 20 5.87 7.45 -5.66
CA TYR A 20 6.88 7.17 -4.64
C TYR A 20 7.19 5.69 -4.49
N ASP A 21 6.20 4.87 -4.13
CA ASP A 21 6.35 3.42 -3.98
C ASP A 21 5.83 2.66 -5.18
N ASP A 22 6.56 1.63 -5.61
CA ASP A 22 5.98 0.62 -6.48
C ASP A 22 4.91 -0.13 -5.69
N TRP A 23 3.66 -0.01 -6.16
CA TRP A 23 2.49 -0.60 -5.51
C TRP A 23 2.60 -2.12 -5.39
N THR A 24 3.33 -2.76 -6.29
CA THR A 24 3.52 -4.21 -6.30
C THR A 24 4.63 -4.67 -5.35
N LEU A 25 5.44 -3.74 -4.82
CA LEU A 25 6.62 -4.01 -4.00
C LEU A 25 6.63 -3.16 -2.72
N ASN A 26 5.44 -2.89 -2.15
CA ASN A 26 5.28 -2.16 -0.91
C ASN A 26 4.51 -2.97 0.13
N CYS A 27 4.61 -2.55 1.39
CA CYS A 27 3.86 -3.14 2.48
C CYS A 27 3.68 -2.16 3.65
N ASP A 28 2.76 -2.53 4.54
CA ASP A 28 2.51 -1.86 5.81
C ASP A 28 2.81 -2.82 6.97
N ILE A 29 3.38 -2.28 8.03
CA ILE A 29 3.63 -3.03 9.26
C ILE A 29 2.50 -2.74 10.24
N LEU A 30 1.70 -3.77 10.49
CA LEU A 30 0.55 -3.73 11.39
C LEU A 30 0.86 -4.52 12.67
N PHE A 31 0.59 -3.91 13.83
CA PHE A 31 0.68 -4.54 15.14
C PHE A 31 -0.69 -4.60 15.82
N TRP A 32 -0.93 -5.64 16.62
CA TRP A 32 -2.12 -5.67 17.47
C TRP A 32 -1.90 -4.82 18.73
N HIS A 33 -2.63 -3.72 18.86
CA HIS A 33 -2.54 -2.81 20.00
C HIS A 33 -3.58 -3.17 21.07
N LYS A 34 -3.14 -3.93 22.09
CA LYS A 34 -4.03 -4.51 23.12
C LYS A 34 -4.94 -3.49 23.81
N ALA A 35 -4.43 -2.31 24.18
CA ALA A 35 -5.23 -1.32 24.91
C ALA A 35 -6.33 -0.66 24.05
N LEU A 36 -6.13 -0.61 22.73
CA LEU A 36 -7.11 -0.07 21.79
C LEU A 36 -8.00 -1.17 21.19
N GLY A 37 -7.64 -2.44 21.37
CA GLY A 37 -8.37 -3.58 20.85
C GLY A 37 -8.42 -3.60 19.32
N CYS A 38 -7.39 -3.07 18.64
CA CYS A 38 -7.36 -2.96 17.19
C CYS A 38 -5.97 -3.18 16.60
N ALA A 39 -5.90 -3.34 15.28
CA ALA A 39 -4.66 -3.25 14.53
C ALA A 39 -4.20 -1.78 14.46
N LEU A 40 -2.91 -1.57 14.68
CA LEU A 40 -2.24 -0.28 14.60
C LEU A 40 -1.15 -0.37 13.53
N GLU A 41 -1.25 0.48 12.52
CA GLU A 41 -0.20 0.66 11.53
C GLU A 41 0.92 1.52 12.11
N LEU A 42 2.15 0.99 12.06
CA LEU A 42 3.32 1.71 12.57
C LEU A 42 4.18 2.29 11.45
N SER A 43 4.14 1.70 10.26
CA SER A 43 4.98 2.13 9.15
C SER A 43 4.44 1.64 7.83
N SER A 44 4.51 2.51 6.82
CA SER A 44 4.27 2.22 5.41
C SER A 44 5.59 2.35 4.67
N MET A 45 6.05 1.28 4.00
CA MET A 45 7.34 1.25 3.32
C MET A 45 7.24 0.50 1.99
N GLY A 46 8.22 0.70 1.12
CA GLY A 46 8.25 0.03 -0.17
C GLY A 46 9.53 0.30 -0.95
N ILE A 47 9.72 -0.51 -1.99
CA ILE A 47 10.73 -0.22 -3.01
C ILE A 47 10.20 0.94 -3.86
N ARG A 48 11.07 1.92 -4.11
CA ARG A 48 10.66 3.11 -4.86
C ARG A 48 10.39 2.79 -6.31
N VAL A 49 9.50 3.57 -6.92
CA VAL A 49 9.19 3.47 -8.34
C VAL A 49 10.44 3.66 -9.20
N ASP A 50 10.52 2.88 -10.27
CA ASP A 50 11.37 3.17 -11.41
C ASP A 50 10.55 3.92 -12.51
N PRO A 51 11.19 4.45 -13.57
CA PRO A 51 10.46 5.17 -14.63
C PRO A 51 9.36 4.34 -15.31
N ALA A 52 9.56 3.03 -15.44
CA ALA A 52 8.59 2.14 -16.07
C ALA A 52 7.38 1.90 -15.15
N ALA A 53 7.61 1.72 -13.84
CA ALA A 53 6.59 1.63 -12.82
C ALA A 53 5.79 2.94 -12.72
N MET A 54 6.47 4.09 -12.73
CA MET A 54 5.80 5.39 -12.74
C MET A 54 4.82 5.53 -13.91
N THR A 55 5.23 5.08 -15.11
CA THR A 55 4.37 5.11 -16.31
C THR A 55 3.18 4.14 -16.22
N ARG A 56 3.33 2.99 -15.55
CA ARG A 56 2.23 2.01 -15.36
C ARG A 56 1.23 2.43 -14.28
N GLN A 57 1.68 3.18 -13.27
CA GLN A 57 0.89 3.53 -12.09
C GLN A 57 0.03 4.78 -12.29
N LEU A 58 0.53 5.76 -13.04
CA LEU A 58 -0.20 6.97 -13.48
C LEU A 58 -1.31 6.61 -14.49
#